data_AF-A0ABD6D5U1-F1
#
_entry.id   AF-A0ABD6D5U1-F1
#
_cell.length_a   1.000
_cell.length_b   1.000
_cell.length_c   1.000
_cell.angle_alpha   90.00
_cell.angle_beta   90.00
_cell.angle_gamma   90.00
#
_symmetry.space_group_name_H-M   'P 1'
#
loop_
_entity.id
_entity.type
_entity.pdbx_description
1 polymer ?
#
loop_
_entity_poly.entity_id
_entity_poly.type
_entity_poly.pdbx_seq_one_letter_code
_entity_poly.pdbx_strand_id
1 'polypeptide(L)'
;MSLQQRLPISERSIRSIAISVGISLLYTAIVLGYSVHPATDISVSGTLWHAVGLFSVMAFGTVGVPLLVWLRYGIRSPGVLLAVILLFWHVLVAFPPLGSGQGDSPGFFFVFAWMPFYLVAYGLLAGGEYWVRRRTHSQPTEHNGIWIT
;
A
#
# COMPACT_ATOMS: atom_id res chain seq x y z
N MET A 1 -25.88 -12.72 -20.28
CA MET A 1 -24.44 -13.07 -20.36
C MET A 1 -23.76 -12.44 -19.16
N SER A 2 -23.10 -13.30 -18.36
CA SER A 2 -22.41 -13.13 -17.05
C SER A 2 -23.13 -12.41 -15.89
N LEU A 3 -23.81 -13.24 -15.10
CA LEU A 3 -23.90 -13.24 -13.64
C LEU A 3 -22.78 -12.43 -12.95
N GLN A 4 -23.07 -11.19 -12.53
CA GLN A 4 -22.39 -10.57 -11.40
C GLN A 4 -22.86 -11.27 -10.13
N GLN A 5 -22.38 -12.49 -9.92
CA GLN A 5 -22.53 -13.20 -8.67
C GLN A 5 -21.75 -12.39 -7.63
N ARG A 6 -22.47 -11.61 -6.82
CA ARG A 6 -21.88 -10.89 -5.69
C ARG A 6 -21.26 -11.97 -4.78
N LEU A 7 -19.93 -12.08 -4.82
CA LEU A 7 -19.18 -12.99 -3.96
C LEU A 7 -19.64 -12.78 -2.51
N PRO A 8 -19.91 -13.84 -1.74
CA PRO A 8 -20.22 -13.73 -0.33
C PRO A 8 -19.11 -12.95 0.39
N ILE A 9 -19.48 -12.22 1.44
CA ILE A 9 -18.58 -11.28 2.16
C ILE A 9 -17.30 -11.98 2.64
N SER A 10 -17.39 -13.28 2.97
CA SER A 10 -16.26 -14.14 3.35
C SER A 10 -15.26 -14.34 2.20
N GLU A 11 -15.72 -14.73 1.01
CA GLU A 11 -14.87 -14.94 -0.16
C GLU A 11 -14.19 -13.64 -0.62
N ARG A 12 -14.93 -12.53 -0.59
CA ARG A 12 -14.35 -11.21 -0.89
C ARG A 12 -13.22 -10.86 0.09
N SER A 13 -13.43 -11.14 1.38
CA SER A 13 -12.43 -10.87 2.42
C SER A 13 -11.20 -11.77 2.25
N ILE A 14 -11.40 -13.09 2.08
CA ILE A 14 -10.32 -14.06 1.85
C ILE A 14 -9.50 -13.67 0.62
N ARG A 15 -10.17 -13.35 -0.49
CA ARG A 15 -9.51 -12.91 -1.73
C ARG A 15 -8.70 -11.63 -1.53
N SER A 16 -9.25 -10.64 -0.82
CA SER A 16 -8.53 -9.38 -0.56
C SER A 16 -7.27 -9.61 0.29
N ILE A 17 -7.34 -10.49 1.29
CA ILE A 17 -6.20 -10.87 2.12
C ILE A 17 -5.16 -11.60 1.27
N ALA A 18 -5.58 -12.61 0.50
CA ALA A 18 -4.70 -13.40 -0.34
C ALA A 18 -3.96 -12.54 -1.37
N ILE A 19 -4.65 -11.59 -2.02
CA ILE A 19 -4.02 -10.66 -2.97
C ILE A 19 -3.02 -9.75 -2.25
N SER A 20 -3.40 -9.19 -1.10
CA SER A 20 -2.53 -8.25 -0.37
C SER A 20 -1.26 -8.94 0.14
N VAL A 21 -1.39 -10.14 0.70
CA VAL A 21 -0.26 -10.97 1.13
C VAL A 21 0.59 -11.38 -0.07
N GLY A 22 -0.04 -11.87 -1.15
CA GLY A 22 0.66 -12.31 -2.36
C GLY A 22 1.47 -11.20 -3.01
N ILE A 23 0.91 -9.99 -3.15
CA ILE A 23 1.62 -8.83 -3.69
C ILE A 23 2.77 -8.41 -2.76
N SER A 24 2.58 -8.46 -1.44
CA SER A 24 3.63 -8.11 -0.47
C SER A 24 4.82 -9.08 -0.55
N LEU A 25 4.53 -10.39 -0.69
CA LEU A 25 5.57 -11.41 -0.88
C LEU A 25 6.27 -11.26 -2.22
N LEU A 26 5.53 -11.00 -3.30
CA LEU A 26 6.10 -10.74 -4.62
C LEU A 26 7.02 -9.51 -4.60
N TYR A 27 6.59 -8.42 -3.97
CA TYR A 27 7.41 -7.24 -3.77
C TYR A 27 8.70 -7.57 -3.01
N THR A 28 8.60 -8.34 -1.92
CA THR A 28 9.76 -8.77 -1.14
C THR A 28 10.73 -9.60 -1.99
N ALA A 29 10.22 -10.54 -2.79
CA ALA A 29 11.03 -11.37 -3.68
C ALA A 29 11.75 -10.53 -4.75
N ILE A 30 11.08 -9.52 -5.32
CA ILE A 30 11.68 -8.60 -6.30
C ILE A 30 12.81 -7.80 -5.64
N VAL A 31 12.57 -7.22 -4.45
CA VAL A 31 13.57 -6.45 -3.71
C VAL A 31 14.80 -7.30 -3.38
N LEU A 32 14.59 -8.51 -2.86
CA LEU A 32 15.68 -9.44 -2.56
C LEU A 32 16.41 -9.85 -3.85
N GLY A 33 15.69 -10.13 -4.93
CA GLY A 33 16.27 -10.43 -6.24
C GLY A 33 17.13 -9.30 -6.80
N TYR A 34 16.70 -8.05 -6.62
CA TYR A 34 17.53 -6.89 -6.93
C TYR A 34 18.79 -6.88 -6.05
N SER A 35 18.69 -7.16 -4.75
CA SER A 35 19.87 -7.12 -3.85
C SER A 35 20.96 -8.15 -4.15
N VAL A 36 20.64 -9.28 -4.79
CA VAL A 36 21.64 -10.27 -5.25
C VAL A 36 22.16 -10.00 -6.66
N HIS A 37 21.64 -9.00 -7.36
CA HIS A 37 22.09 -8.69 -8.70
C HIS A 37 23.47 -8.00 -8.66
N PRO A 38 24.51 -8.52 -9.35
CA PRO A 38 25.89 -8.02 -9.23
C PRO A 38 26.10 -6.60 -9.77
N ALA A 39 25.10 -6.04 -10.46
CA ALA A 39 25.11 -4.64 -10.91
C ALA A 39 24.47 -3.66 -9.90
N THR A 40 24.05 -4.12 -8.71
CA THR A 40 23.48 -3.27 -7.69
C THR A 40 24.34 -3.29 -6.42
N ASP A 41 24.78 -2.12 -5.96
CA ASP A 41 25.52 -1.96 -4.70
C ASP A 41 24.59 -2.06 -3.46
N ILE A 42 23.61 -2.98 -3.47
CA ILE A 42 22.64 -3.14 -2.38
C ILE A 42 23.13 -4.28 -1.48
N SER A 43 23.98 -3.93 -0.52
CA SER A 43 24.45 -4.83 0.54
C SER A 43 23.40 -4.96 1.65
N VAL A 44 22.81 -6.14 1.80
CA VAL A 44 21.92 -6.44 2.94
C VAL A 44 22.78 -6.87 4.13
N SER A 45 23.02 -5.94 5.06
CA SER A 45 23.77 -6.22 6.29
C SER A 45 22.93 -7.06 7.27
N GLY A 46 23.24 -8.34 7.44
CA GLY A 46 22.60 -9.24 8.40
C GLY A 46 22.49 -10.69 7.92
N THR A 47 21.88 -11.57 8.72
CA THR A 47 21.58 -12.92 8.23
C THR A 47 20.37 -12.87 7.29
N LEU A 48 20.37 -13.73 6.25
CA LEU A 48 19.30 -13.80 5.26
C LEU A 48 17.90 -13.90 5.90
N TRP A 49 17.78 -14.66 7.00
CA TRP A 49 16.52 -14.83 7.73
C TRP A 49 16.00 -13.54 8.36
N HIS A 50 16.88 -12.71 8.93
CA HIS A 50 16.47 -11.41 9.47
C HIS A 50 16.03 -10.47 8.35
N ALA A 51 16.75 -10.46 7.22
CA ALA A 51 16.40 -9.65 6.07
C ALA A 51 15.04 -10.04 5.48
N VAL A 52 14.80 -11.34 5.28
CA VAL A 52 13.52 -11.85 4.77
C VAL A 52 12.38 -11.48 5.70
N GLY A 53 12.54 -11.69 7.02
CA GLY A 53 11.53 -11.35 8.01
C GLY A 53 11.22 -9.85 8.03
N LEU A 54 12.25 -9.02 8.12
CA LEU A 54 12.11 -7.57 8.15
C LEU A 54 11.46 -7.04 6.86
N PHE A 55 12.00 -7.40 5.69
CA PHE A 55 11.46 -6.91 4.42
C PHE A 55 10.03 -7.39 4.16
N SER A 56 9.66 -8.60 4.59
CA SER A 56 8.28 -9.08 4.46
C SER A 56 7.29 -8.24 5.28
N VAL A 57 7.64 -7.92 6.53
CA VAL A 57 6.80 -7.06 7.40
C VAL A 57 6.69 -5.66 6.82
N MET A 58 7.81 -5.09 6.36
CA MET A 58 7.84 -3.74 5.81
C MET A 58 7.08 -3.66 4.48
N ALA A 59 7.21 -4.67 3.62
CA ALA A 59 6.46 -4.79 2.36
C ALA A 59 4.96 -4.91 2.64
N PHE A 60 4.58 -5.71 3.65
CA PHE A 60 3.18 -5.83 4.04
C PHE A 60 2.62 -4.50 4.56
N GLY A 61 3.35 -3.79 5.41
CA GLY A 61 2.94 -2.48 5.90
C GLY A 61 2.82 -1.43 4.79
N THR A 62 3.81 -1.39 3.89
CA THR A 62 3.90 -0.35 2.86
C THR A 62 2.92 -0.60 1.73
N VAL A 63 2.86 -1.83 1.22
CA VAL A 63 2.10 -2.21 0.01
C VAL A 63 0.83 -2.98 0.37
N GLY A 64 0.93 -3.97 1.25
CA GLY A 64 -0.18 -4.85 1.61
C GLY A 64 -1.35 -4.14 2.30
N VAL A 65 -1.07 -3.29 3.30
CA VAL A 65 -2.11 -2.56 4.06
C VAL A 65 -2.99 -1.66 3.18
N PRO A 66 -2.44 -0.73 2.36
CA PRO A 66 -3.29 0.12 1.52
C PRO A 66 -4.07 -0.67 0.46
N LEU A 67 -3.49 -1.75 -0.09
CA LEU A 67 -4.19 -2.67 -0.99
C LEU A 67 -5.34 -3.40 -0.27
N LEU A 68 -5.11 -3.89 0.94
CA LEU A 68 -6.12 -4.56 1.74
C LEU A 68 -7.27 -3.61 2.04
N VAL A 69 -6.96 -2.37 2.45
CA VAL A 69 -7.96 -1.34 2.76
C VAL A 69 -8.78 -1.00 1.51
N TRP A 70 -8.12 -0.84 0.37
CA TRP A 70 -8.79 -0.57 -0.90
C TRP A 70 -9.68 -1.74 -1.33
N LEU A 71 -9.16 -2.96 -1.39
CA LEU A 71 -9.89 -4.13 -1.87
C LEU A 71 -11.06 -4.52 -0.95
N ARG A 72 -10.86 -4.40 0.38
CA ARG A 72 -11.85 -4.80 1.38
C ARG A 72 -12.93 -3.74 1.60
N TYR A 73 -12.54 -2.47 1.75
CA TYR A 73 -13.46 -1.38 2.12
C TYR A 73 -13.81 -0.44 0.97
N GLY A 74 -13.15 -0.57 -0.20
CA GLY A 74 -13.37 0.31 -1.34
C GLY A 74 -12.87 1.75 -1.12
N ILE A 75 -12.00 1.93 -0.13
CA ILE A 75 -11.39 3.20 0.26
C ILE A 75 -10.14 3.39 -0.61
N ARG A 76 -10.13 4.41 -1.48
CA ARG A 76 -9.09 4.57 -2.50
C ARG A 76 -7.91 5.41 -2.01
N SER A 77 -8.13 6.27 -1.02
CA SER A 77 -7.14 7.25 -0.59
C SER A 77 -5.77 6.64 -0.19
N PRO A 78 -5.70 5.54 0.61
CA PRO A 78 -4.44 4.88 0.91
C PRO A 78 -3.72 4.32 -0.33
N GLY A 79 -4.48 3.83 -1.32
CA GLY A 79 -3.92 3.32 -2.57
C GLY A 79 -3.32 4.41 -3.45
N VAL A 80 -3.94 5.61 -3.47
CA VAL A 80 -3.38 6.78 -4.17
C VAL A 80 -2.09 7.23 -3.50
N LEU A 81 -2.06 7.31 -2.16
CA LEU A 81 -0.85 7.66 -1.43
C LEU A 81 0.27 6.64 -1.70
N LEU A 82 -0.04 5.35 -1.70
CA LEU A 82 0.92 4.31 -2.09
C LEU A 82 1.49 4.57 -3.49
N ALA A 83 0.65 4.86 -4.48
CA ALA A 83 1.10 5.12 -5.85
C ALA A 83 2.05 6.33 -5.92
N VAL A 84 1.75 7.40 -5.18
CA VAL A 84 2.61 8.58 -5.07
C VAL A 84 3.96 8.23 -4.42
N ILE A 85 3.94 7.44 -3.33
CA ILE A 85 5.16 6.98 -2.66
C ILE A 85 6.03 6.13 -3.60
N LEU A 86 5.42 5.18 -4.33
CA LEU A 86 6.13 4.35 -5.29
C LEU A 86 6.72 5.15 -6.46
N LEU A 87 5.98 6.14 -6.97
CA LEU A 87 6.47 7.03 -8.01
C LEU A 87 7.63 7.90 -7.51
N PHE A 88 7.49 8.49 -6.32
CA PHE A 88 8.54 9.25 -5.66
C PHE A 88 9.80 8.38 -5.45
N TRP A 89 9.62 7.13 -5.04
CA TRP A 89 10.71 6.17 -4.90
C TRP A 89 11.39 5.87 -6.25
N HIS A 90 10.63 5.63 -7.31
CA HIS A 90 11.18 5.41 -8.65
C HIS A 90 12.04 6.60 -9.10
N VAL A 91 11.59 7.83 -8.83
CA VAL A 91 12.35 9.05 -9.11
C VAL A 91 13.65 9.11 -8.29
N LEU A 92 13.62 8.79 -6.99
CA LEU A 92 14.83 8.78 -6.15
C LEU A 92 15.86 7.75 -6.61
N VAL A 93 15.41 6.60 -7.11
CA VAL A 93 16.31 5.57 -7.66
C VAL A 93 16.89 6.01 -9.00
N ALA A 94 16.07 6.62 -9.87
CA ALA A 94 16.52 7.09 -11.18
C ALA A 94 17.39 8.35 -11.12
N PHE A 95 17.13 9.24 -10.15
CA PHE A 95 17.80 10.52 -9.95
C PHE A 95 18.22 10.65 -8.48
N PRO A 96 19.31 9.98 -8.08
CA PRO A 96 19.78 10.07 -6.71
C PRO A 96 20.14 11.53 -6.36
N PRO A 97 19.73 12.04 -5.18
CA PRO A 97 20.16 13.36 -4.73
C PRO A 97 21.69 13.41 -4.61
N LEU A 98 22.26 14.53 -5.04
CA LEU A 98 23.71 14.80 -5.08
C LEU A 98 24.40 14.36 -3.76
N GLY A 99 25.34 13.41 -3.86
CA GLY A 99 26.12 12.91 -2.70
C GLY A 99 26.06 11.40 -2.46
N SER A 100 25.22 10.63 -3.17
CA SER A 100 25.10 9.17 -3.00
C SER A 100 26.02 8.34 -3.90
N GLY A 101 27.11 8.92 -4.41
CA GLY A 101 27.97 8.33 -5.44
C GLY A 101 28.83 7.14 -5.00
N GLN A 102 28.63 6.60 -3.79
CA GLN A 102 29.39 5.45 -3.28
C GLN A 102 28.47 4.53 -2.47
N GLY A 103 28.08 3.41 -3.09
CA GLY A 103 28.06 2.06 -2.49
C GLY A 103 27.12 1.70 -1.34
N ASP A 104 26.62 2.65 -0.53
CA ASP A 104 26.00 2.32 0.75
C ASP A 104 24.52 2.69 0.82
N SER A 105 23.70 2.14 -0.09
CA SER A 105 22.24 1.97 0.03
C SER A 105 21.39 3.01 0.83
N PRO A 106 21.61 4.36 0.77
CA PRO A 106 20.96 5.27 1.72
C PRO A 106 19.48 5.45 1.37
N GLY A 107 19.14 5.42 0.07
CA GLY A 107 17.77 5.58 -0.41
C GLY A 107 16.85 4.43 0.00
N PHE A 108 17.35 3.20 0.08
CA PHE A 108 16.55 2.03 0.43
C PHE A 108 16.22 2.02 1.92
N PHE A 109 17.20 2.34 2.78
CA PHE A 109 17.01 2.44 4.22
C PHE A 109 16.10 3.62 4.58
N PHE A 110 16.23 4.74 3.88
CA PHE A 110 15.40 5.92 4.10
C PHE A 110 13.91 5.59 3.91
N VAL A 111 13.53 4.91 2.82
CA VAL A 111 12.12 4.56 2.56
C VAL A 111 11.53 3.69 3.68
N PHE A 112 12.29 2.73 4.18
CA PHE A 112 11.83 1.87 5.28
C PHE A 112 11.79 2.59 6.63
N ALA A 113 12.72 3.49 6.90
CA ALA A 113 12.69 4.31 8.11
C ALA A 113 11.39 5.14 8.21
N TRP A 114 10.79 5.52 7.07
CA TRP A 114 9.54 6.27 7.02
C TRP A 114 8.27 5.40 7.04
N MET A 115 8.38 4.06 7.00
CA MET A 115 7.23 3.14 7.01
C MET A 115 6.21 3.41 8.14
N PRO A 116 6.61 3.69 9.40
CA PRO A 116 5.66 3.96 10.46
C PRO A 116 4.76 5.17 10.14
N PHE A 117 5.32 6.20 9.49
CA PHE A 117 4.58 7.39 9.09
C PHE A 117 3.61 7.10 7.94
N TYR A 118 3.99 6.23 6.99
CA TYR A 118 3.07 5.79 5.93
C TYR A 118 1.87 5.05 6.50
N LEU A 119 2.07 4.15 7.48
CA LEU A 119 0.96 3.46 8.14
C LEU A 119 0.02 4.42 8.86
N VAL A 120 0.56 5.42 9.55
CA VAL A 120 -0.25 6.47 10.20
C VAL A 120 -1.04 7.25 9.14
N ALA A 121 -0.39 7.66 8.04
CA ALA A 121 -1.06 8.38 6.96
C ALA A 121 -2.16 7.54 6.31
N TYR A 122 -1.91 6.25 6.03
CA TYR A 122 -2.92 5.32 5.52
C TYR A 122 -4.11 5.20 6.49
N GLY A 123 -3.85 5.08 7.79
CA GLY A 123 -4.89 5.02 8.81
C GLY A 123 -5.73 6.29 8.88
N LEU A 124 -5.10 7.46 8.85
CA LEU A 124 -5.78 8.76 8.84
C LEU A 124 -6.61 8.96 7.57
N LEU A 125 -6.06 8.64 6.40
CA LEU A 125 -6.77 8.74 5.12
C LEU A 125 -7.94 7.77 5.06
N ALA A 126 -7.74 6.53 5.48
CA ALA A 126 -8.81 5.53 5.51
C ALA A 126 -9.89 5.88 6.52
N GLY A 127 -9.51 6.30 7.72
CA GLY A 127 -10.43 6.71 8.78
C GLY A 127 -11.23 7.96 8.38
N GLY A 128 -10.57 8.96 7.78
CA GLY A 128 -11.20 10.17 7.27
C GLY A 128 -12.21 9.87 6.16
N GLU A 129 -11.80 9.10 5.14
CA GLU A 129 -12.69 8.71 4.03
C GLU A 129 -13.88 7.87 4.53
N TYR A 130 -13.65 6.95 5.47
CA TYR A 130 -14.71 6.17 6.10
C TYR A 130 -15.70 7.06 6.87
N TRP A 131 -15.20 8.03 7.62
CA TRP A 131 -16.03 8.95 8.38
C TRP A 131 -16.90 9.84 7.49
N VAL A 132 -16.33 10.39 6.42
CA VAL A 132 -17.06 11.21 5.44
C VAL A 132 -18.18 10.40 4.79
N ARG A 133 -17.87 9.19 4.31
CA ARG A 133 -18.87 8.29 3.69
C ARG A 133 -20.03 7.97 4.64
N ARG A 134 -19.73 7.73 5.93
CA ARG A 134 -20.76 7.46 6.95
C ARG A 134 -21.71 8.65 7.13
N ARG A 135 -21.20 9.88 7.12
CA ARG A 135 -22.03 11.10 7.26
C ARG A 135 -22.91 11.32 6.03
N THR A 136 -22.41 11.11 4.82
CA THR A 136 -23.18 11.26 3.59
C THR A 136 -24.38 10.30 3.53
N HIS A 137 -24.23 9.06 4.02
CA HIS A 137 -25.34 8.11 4.08
C HIS A 137 -26.32 8.35 5.23
N SER A 138 -25.98 9.22 6.18
CA SER A 138 -26.83 9.54 7.33
C SER A 138 -27.70 10.78 7.12
N GLN A 139 -27.55 11.50 6.00
CA GLN A 139 -28.53 12.52 5.60
C GLN A 139 -29.69 11.83 4.89
N PRO A 140 -30.89 11.79 5.48
CA PRO A 140 -32.08 11.49 4.72
C PRO A 140 -32.25 12.64 3.73
N THR A 141 -32.40 12.32 2.46
CA THR A 141 -33.05 13.24 1.52
C THR A 141 -34.45 13.52 2.07
N GLU A 142 -34.60 14.60 2.83
CA GLU A 142 -35.84 15.37 2.88
C GLU A 142 -36.09 15.92 1.47
N HIS A 143 -36.49 15.04 0.55
CA HIS A 143 -37.13 15.47 -0.67
C HIS A 143 -38.58 15.70 -0.31
N ASN A 144 -38.85 16.93 0.15
CA ASN A 144 -40.18 17.49 0.30
C ASN A 144 -41.01 17.14 -0.92
N GLY A 145 -42.09 16.39 -0.68
CA GLY A 145 -43.13 16.15 -1.66
C GLY A 145 -43.75 17.49 -2.03
N ILE A 146 -43.61 17.88 -3.29
CA ILE A 146 -44.51 18.83 -3.91
C ILE A 146 -45.47 18.01 -4.76
N TRP A 147 -46.60 17.65 -4.16
CA TRP A 147 -47.79 17.23 -4.89
C TRP A 147 -48.39 18.51 -5.49
N ILE A 148 -48.17 18.74 -6.79
CA ILE A 148 -48.98 19.70 -7.55
C ILE A 148 -50.15 18.88 -8.11
N THR A 149 -51.31 19.14 -7.52
CA THR A 149 -52.65 18.78 -8.00
C THR A 149 -52.95 19.38 -9.36
#